data_AF-A0A496U0E8-F1
#
_entry.id   AF-A0A496U0E8-F1
#
_cell.length_a   1.000
_cell.length_b   1.000
_cell.length_c   1.000
_cell.angle_alpha   90.00
_cell.angle_beta   90.00
_cell.angle_gamma   90.00
#
_symmetry.space_group_name_H-M   'P 1'
#
loop_
_entity.id
_entity.type
_entity.pdbx_description
1 polymer ?
#
loop_
_entity_poly.entity_id
_entity_poly.type
_entity_poly.pdbx_seq_one_letter_code
_entity_poly.pdbx_strand_id
1 'polypeptide(L)'
;MAKRLKAYKNLPGVFRLTFWSFLLIVCVKKMNDERKASLNEKSETNQRYRVVFQPEGRQVWVEAGQTIAMAAQEAGIELLAPCGGQGKCGKCRVEIKQGHAEISASERGFFSEQELAHGYRLACQTQVHDNLVVYIPFQTRLFSQKILIDAQGQPVQIEPVVKKFYLEAPSPTLSDQRGDFELLVEGVGLKPSQIKVSLEHLRQLSEKLHQTHYSGTVVLYADELLDFETGNTSNQNFGIALDIGTTTIVGVLINLNNGEPLAVASRLNPQMSFGDDVISR
;
A
#
# COMPACT_ATOMS: atom_id res chain seq x y z
N MET A 1 22.04 -55.61 9.80
CA MET A 1 22.44 -55.89 8.40
C MET A 1 23.92 -56.27 8.22
N ALA A 2 24.85 -55.80 9.06
CA ALA A 2 26.29 -55.98 8.86
C ALA A 2 26.84 -57.43 8.90
N LYS A 3 26.13 -58.40 9.52
CA LYS A 3 26.62 -59.81 9.61
C LYS A 3 26.23 -60.71 8.42
N ARG A 4 25.30 -60.32 7.53
CA ARG A 4 24.89 -61.13 6.36
C ARG A 4 25.63 -60.78 5.05
N LEU A 5 26.47 -59.75 5.04
CA LEU A 5 27.18 -59.27 3.84
C LEU A 5 28.49 -60.03 3.52
N LYS A 6 29.03 -60.83 4.44
CA LYS A 6 30.31 -61.55 4.23
C LYS A 6 30.23 -62.79 3.33
N ALA A 7 29.03 -63.33 3.06
CA ALA A 7 28.88 -64.55 2.26
C ALA A 7 28.78 -64.32 0.73
N TYR A 8 28.67 -63.08 0.26
CA TYR A 8 28.32 -62.77 -1.14
C TYR A 8 29.49 -62.35 -2.04
N LYS A 9 30.74 -62.46 -1.57
CA LYS A 9 31.93 -62.07 -2.36
C LYS A 9 32.36 -63.08 -3.43
N ASN A 10 31.84 -64.32 -3.40
CA ASN A 10 32.30 -65.42 -4.27
C ASN A 10 31.24 -65.99 -5.23
N LEU A 11 30.17 -65.25 -5.55
CA LEU A 11 29.15 -65.69 -6.52
C LEU A 11 29.42 -65.09 -7.93
N PRO A 12 29.21 -65.86 -9.02
CA PRO A 12 29.46 -65.43 -10.39
C PRO A 12 28.58 -64.23 -10.79
N GLY A 13 29.11 -63.38 -11.67
CA GLY A 13 28.69 -61.98 -11.89
C GLY A 13 27.20 -61.73 -12.15
N VAL A 14 26.47 -62.70 -12.72
CA VAL A 14 25.03 -62.56 -13.01
C VAL A 14 24.17 -62.57 -11.74
N PHE A 15 24.60 -63.27 -10.67
CA PHE A 15 23.91 -63.26 -9.37
C PHE A 15 24.18 -62.01 -8.53
N ARG A 16 25.24 -61.25 -8.84
CA ARG A 16 25.62 -60.03 -8.12
C ARG A 16 24.74 -58.84 -8.50
N LEU A 17 24.35 -58.74 -9.77
CA LEU A 17 23.48 -57.68 -10.30
C LEU A 17 22.03 -57.82 -9.83
N THR A 18 21.50 -59.04 -9.77
CA THR A 18 20.14 -59.30 -9.27
C THR A 18 20.04 -59.05 -7.77
N PHE A 19 21.07 -59.43 -7.00
CA PHE A 19 21.08 -59.21 -5.55
C PHE A 19 21.26 -57.73 -5.17
N TRP A 20 22.11 -56.98 -5.89
CA TRP A 20 22.21 -55.52 -5.71
C TRP A 20 20.93 -54.79 -6.10
N SER A 21 20.27 -55.21 -7.19
CA SER A 21 18.97 -54.65 -7.57
C SER A 21 17.90 -54.94 -6.52
N PHE A 22 17.86 -56.15 -5.95
CA PHE A 22 16.95 -56.48 -4.85
C PHE A 22 17.25 -55.70 -3.57
N LEU A 23 18.53 -55.53 -3.22
CA LEU A 23 18.93 -54.77 -2.04
C LEU A 23 18.62 -53.27 -2.20
N LEU A 24 18.79 -52.73 -3.41
CA LEU A 24 18.43 -51.35 -3.75
C LEU A 24 16.90 -51.17 -3.68
N ILE A 25 16.12 -52.11 -4.22
CA ILE A 25 14.66 -52.08 -4.16
C ILE A 25 14.18 -52.17 -2.71
N VAL A 26 14.77 -53.05 -1.88
CA VAL A 26 14.41 -53.17 -0.46
C VAL A 26 14.83 -51.93 0.34
N CYS A 27 16.01 -51.33 0.07
CA CYS A 27 16.41 -50.07 0.70
C CYS A 27 15.53 -48.89 0.26
N VAL A 28 15.20 -48.76 -1.02
CA VAL A 28 14.30 -47.71 -1.53
C VAL A 28 12.90 -47.89 -0.98
N LYS A 29 12.42 -49.14 -0.87
CA LYS A 29 11.11 -49.44 -0.26
C LYS A 29 11.11 -49.14 1.23
N LYS A 30 12.16 -49.50 1.97
CA LYS A 30 12.31 -49.18 3.40
C LYS A 30 12.48 -47.68 3.66
N MET A 31 13.23 -46.96 2.82
CA MET A 31 13.35 -45.50 2.88
C MET A 31 12.05 -44.80 2.49
N ASN A 32 11.27 -45.36 1.56
CA ASN A 32 9.93 -44.86 1.24
C ASN A 32 8.92 -45.19 2.33
N ASP A 33 9.03 -46.35 2.99
CA ASP A 33 8.16 -46.73 4.10
C ASP A 33 8.51 -45.94 5.37
N GLU A 34 9.79 -45.64 5.62
CA GLU A 34 10.26 -44.73 6.68
C GLU A 34 9.92 -43.26 6.36
N ARG A 35 9.98 -42.83 5.08
CA ARG A 35 9.44 -41.53 4.65
C ARG A 35 7.93 -41.48 4.81
N LYS A 36 7.20 -42.53 4.41
CA LYS A 36 5.73 -42.64 4.59
C LYS A 36 5.36 -42.71 6.06
N ALA A 37 6.16 -43.32 6.94
CA ALA A 37 5.98 -43.30 8.38
C ALA A 37 6.23 -41.91 8.96
N SER A 38 7.31 -41.22 8.54
CA SER A 38 7.58 -39.82 8.95
C SER A 38 6.59 -38.80 8.39
N LEU A 39 5.92 -39.13 7.28
CA LEU A 39 4.84 -38.34 6.67
C LEU A 39 3.47 -38.69 7.29
N ASN A 40 3.27 -39.93 7.78
CA ASN A 40 2.05 -40.36 8.46
C ASN A 40 2.01 -40.00 9.95
N GLU A 41 3.13 -39.67 10.58
CA GLU A 41 3.15 -39.14 11.96
C GLU A 41 2.84 -37.63 12.05
N LYS A 42 2.72 -36.92 10.92
CA LYS A 42 2.29 -35.50 10.86
C LYS A 42 1.01 -35.29 10.06
N SER A 43 0.05 -36.20 10.24
CA SER A 43 -1.32 -36.04 9.76
C SER A 43 -2.25 -35.69 10.93
N GLU A 44 -1.89 -34.69 11.72
CA GLU A 44 -2.90 -33.91 12.44
C GLU A 44 -3.52 -32.97 11.40
N THR A 45 -4.83 -33.09 11.25
CA THR A 45 -5.65 -32.34 10.30
C THR A 45 -5.25 -30.87 10.24
N ASN A 46 -4.62 -30.44 9.14
CA ASN A 46 -4.25 -29.03 8.96
C ASN A 46 -5.51 -28.23 8.59
N GLN A 47 -6.41 -28.10 9.57
CA GLN A 47 -7.70 -27.43 9.44
C GLN A 47 -7.43 -25.94 9.26
N ARG A 48 -7.89 -25.39 8.14
CA ARG A 48 -7.71 -23.99 7.79
C ARG A 48 -9.00 -23.21 7.96
N TYR A 49 -8.85 -21.99 8.44
CA TYR A 49 -9.96 -21.07 8.67
C TYR A 49 -9.79 -19.82 7.82
N ARG A 50 -10.92 -19.30 7.32
CA ARG A 50 -10.98 -18.04 6.59
C ARG A 50 -11.09 -16.89 7.58
N VAL A 51 -10.20 -15.92 7.46
CA VAL A 51 -10.26 -14.67 8.22
C VAL A 51 -10.47 -13.52 7.24
N VAL A 52 -11.53 -12.75 7.47
CA VAL A 52 -11.89 -11.57 6.68
C VAL A 52 -11.67 -10.33 7.53
N PHE A 53 -10.87 -9.39 7.04
CA PHE A 53 -10.54 -8.14 7.71
C PHE A 53 -11.34 -6.97 7.18
N GLN A 54 -12.15 -6.36 8.04
CA GLN A 54 -12.97 -5.18 7.72
C GLN A 54 -12.32 -3.87 8.21
N PRO A 55 -12.58 -2.73 7.54
CA PRO A 55 -13.47 -2.54 6.39
C PRO A 55 -12.79 -2.73 5.03
N GLU A 56 -11.48 -2.97 4.95
CA GLU A 56 -10.77 -3.14 3.66
C GLU A 56 -11.22 -4.36 2.86
N GLY A 57 -11.86 -5.34 3.51
CA GLY A 57 -12.39 -6.54 2.86
C GLY A 57 -11.32 -7.56 2.47
N ARG A 58 -10.08 -7.40 2.92
CA ARG A 58 -9.00 -8.37 2.67
C ARG A 58 -9.28 -9.68 3.37
N GLN A 59 -8.83 -10.78 2.78
CA GLN A 59 -9.08 -12.11 3.31
C GLN A 59 -7.84 -13.00 3.17
N VAL A 60 -7.68 -13.90 4.13
CA VAL A 60 -6.59 -14.88 4.16
C VAL A 60 -7.12 -16.21 4.72
N TRP A 61 -6.46 -17.30 4.32
CA TRP A 61 -6.69 -18.62 4.89
C TRP A 61 -5.50 -18.98 5.78
N VAL A 62 -5.74 -19.19 7.07
CA VAL A 62 -4.71 -19.48 8.07
C VAL A 62 -4.90 -20.85 8.70
N GLU A 63 -3.84 -21.41 9.23
CA GLU A 63 -3.86 -22.68 9.94
C GLU A 63 -4.45 -22.52 11.36
N ALA A 64 -5.11 -23.56 11.86
CA ALA A 64 -5.65 -23.58 13.22
C ALA A 64 -4.56 -23.23 14.25
N GLY A 65 -4.88 -22.32 15.17
CA GLY A 65 -3.94 -21.88 16.22
C GLY A 65 -3.05 -20.69 15.84
N GLN A 66 -3.04 -20.25 14.58
CA GLN A 66 -2.35 -19.02 14.17
C GLN A 66 -3.02 -17.78 14.80
N THR A 67 -2.24 -16.75 15.14
CA THR A 67 -2.81 -15.54 15.75
C THR A 67 -3.48 -14.64 14.71
N ILE A 68 -4.47 -13.85 15.15
CA ILE A 68 -5.10 -12.83 14.30
C ILE A 68 -4.07 -11.81 13.79
N ALA A 69 -3.06 -11.47 14.59
CA ALA A 69 -2.01 -10.55 14.18
C ALA A 69 -1.17 -11.09 13.03
N MET A 70 -0.80 -12.39 13.06
CA MET A 70 -0.11 -13.03 11.95
C MET A 70 -1.00 -13.12 10.72
N ALA A 71 -2.27 -13.47 10.89
CA ALA A 71 -3.25 -13.48 9.80
C ALA A 71 -3.40 -12.08 9.15
N ALA A 72 -3.40 -11.01 9.95
CA ALA A 72 -3.45 -9.64 9.45
C ALA A 72 -2.20 -9.30 8.65
N GLN A 73 -1.01 -9.67 9.14
CA GLN A 73 0.25 -9.47 8.43
C GLN A 73 0.29 -10.20 7.08
N GLU A 74 -0.19 -11.45 7.01
CA GLU A 74 -0.29 -12.20 5.75
C GLU A 74 -1.29 -11.57 4.77
N ALA A 75 -2.35 -10.94 5.28
CA ALA A 75 -3.27 -10.12 4.49
C ALA A 75 -2.68 -8.74 4.09
N GLY A 76 -1.42 -8.45 4.46
CA GLY A 76 -0.75 -7.17 4.22
C GLY A 76 -1.30 -6.02 5.06
N ILE A 77 -1.88 -6.31 6.23
CA ILE A 77 -2.41 -5.35 7.18
C ILE A 77 -1.50 -5.31 8.41
N GLU A 78 -0.84 -4.18 8.61
CA GLU A 78 0.04 -3.98 9.78
C GLU A 78 -0.76 -3.46 10.99
N LEU A 79 -0.62 -4.15 12.13
CA LEU A 79 -1.26 -3.79 13.40
C LEU A 79 -0.26 -3.13 14.35
N LEU A 80 -0.72 -2.15 15.13
CA LEU A 80 0.07 -1.46 16.14
C LEU A 80 0.39 -2.41 17.30
N ALA A 81 1.58 -3.02 17.27
CA ALA A 81 2.04 -3.98 18.28
C ALA A 81 3.46 -3.65 18.79
N PRO A 82 3.69 -2.51 19.46
CA PRO A 82 5.04 -2.12 19.91
C PRO A 82 5.66 -3.08 20.94
N CYS A 83 4.85 -3.89 21.61
CA CYS A 83 5.35 -4.94 22.51
C CYS A 83 5.80 -6.22 21.78
N GLY A 84 5.83 -6.24 20.45
CA GLY A 84 6.22 -7.41 19.66
C GLY A 84 5.30 -8.62 19.87
N GLY A 85 4.03 -8.38 20.20
CA GLY A 85 3.05 -9.45 20.42
C GLY A 85 3.08 -10.11 21.80
N GLN A 86 3.79 -9.55 22.78
CA GLN A 86 3.84 -10.08 24.16
C GLN A 86 2.54 -9.88 24.98
N GLY A 87 1.50 -9.25 24.42
CA GLY A 87 0.23 -9.02 25.12
C GLY A 87 0.31 -8.00 26.28
N LYS A 88 1.33 -7.13 26.31
CA LYS A 88 1.57 -6.18 27.43
C LYS A 88 1.16 -4.72 27.16
N CYS A 89 0.89 -4.34 25.92
CA CYS A 89 0.62 -2.93 25.56
C CYS A 89 -0.84 -2.61 25.24
N GLY A 90 -1.70 -3.60 25.00
CA GLY A 90 -3.11 -3.40 24.63
C GLY A 90 -3.38 -2.80 23.26
N LYS A 91 -2.36 -2.40 22.48
CA LYS A 91 -2.54 -1.63 21.24
C LYS A 91 -2.98 -2.46 20.03
N CYS A 92 -2.79 -3.77 20.06
CA CYS A 92 -3.20 -4.72 19.02
C CYS A 92 -4.72 -5.06 19.06
N ARG A 93 -5.56 -4.11 19.49
CA ARG A 93 -7.00 -4.29 19.73
C ARG A 93 -7.77 -4.56 18.42
N VAL A 94 -8.59 -5.60 18.39
CA VAL A 94 -9.51 -5.93 17.29
C VAL A 94 -10.88 -6.29 17.84
N GLU A 95 -11.88 -6.34 16.95
CA GLU A 95 -13.24 -6.73 17.28
C GLU A 95 -13.68 -7.88 16.39
N ILE A 96 -14.16 -8.97 16.99
CA ILE A 96 -14.72 -10.11 16.27
C ILE A 96 -16.20 -9.82 15.99
N LYS A 97 -16.53 -9.57 14.73
CA LYS A 97 -17.92 -9.30 14.29
C LYS A 97 -18.69 -10.59 14.02
N GLN A 98 -18.01 -11.63 13.57
CA GLN A 98 -18.59 -12.96 13.31
C GLN A 98 -17.55 -14.05 13.60
N GLY A 99 -18.03 -15.22 14.02
CA GLY A 99 -17.20 -16.35 14.43
C GLY A 99 -16.86 -16.33 15.93
N HIS A 100 -16.27 -17.42 16.41
CA HIS A 100 -15.91 -17.56 17.81
C HIS A 100 -14.40 -17.47 18.05
N ALA A 101 -14.00 -16.69 19.06
CA ALA A 101 -12.63 -16.60 19.53
C ALA A 101 -12.58 -16.61 21.06
N GLU A 102 -11.73 -17.48 21.60
CA GLU A 102 -11.55 -17.64 23.04
C GLU A 102 -10.95 -16.38 23.68
N ILE A 103 -11.30 -16.16 24.96
CA ILE A 103 -10.77 -15.06 25.76
C ILE A 103 -9.51 -15.55 26.46
N SER A 104 -8.38 -14.92 26.16
CA SER A 104 -7.10 -15.15 26.81
C SER A 104 -7.00 -14.41 28.15
N ALA A 105 -6.20 -14.94 29.08
CA ALA A 105 -6.02 -14.33 30.41
C ALA A 105 -5.40 -12.91 30.36
N SER A 106 -4.59 -12.63 29.34
CA SER A 106 -3.97 -11.31 29.14
C SER A 106 -4.99 -10.24 28.76
N GLU A 107 -6.15 -10.61 28.18
CA GLU A 107 -7.17 -9.66 27.74
C GLU A 107 -7.98 -9.04 28.89
N ARG A 108 -8.16 -9.77 30.01
CA ARG A 108 -8.91 -9.27 31.18
C ARG A 108 -8.27 -8.05 31.84
N GLY A 109 -6.98 -7.80 31.58
CA GLY A 109 -6.28 -6.60 32.04
C GLY A 109 -6.49 -5.36 31.17
N PHE A 110 -7.01 -5.52 29.95
CA PHE A 110 -7.14 -4.43 28.97
C PHE A 110 -8.58 -4.13 28.55
N PHE A 111 -9.49 -5.10 28.69
CA PHE A 111 -10.90 -4.94 28.31
C PHE A 111 -11.82 -5.22 29.49
N SER A 112 -12.89 -4.45 29.59
CA SER A 112 -14.00 -4.72 30.51
C SER A 112 -14.77 -5.99 30.10
N GLU A 113 -15.49 -6.61 31.04
CA GLU A 113 -16.37 -7.76 30.75
C GLU A 113 -17.39 -7.45 29.64
N GLN A 114 -17.90 -6.20 29.60
CA GLN A 114 -18.76 -5.75 28.52
C GLN A 114 -18.03 -5.75 27.18
N GLU A 115 -16.82 -5.19 27.10
CA GLU A 115 -16.06 -5.17 25.84
C GLU A 115 -15.70 -6.59 25.36
N LEU A 116 -15.34 -7.48 26.27
CA LEU A 116 -15.10 -8.89 25.94
C LEU A 116 -16.35 -9.56 25.38
N ALA A 117 -17.53 -9.26 25.95
CA ALA A 117 -18.81 -9.75 25.46
C ALA A 117 -19.18 -9.20 24.07
N HIS A 118 -18.77 -7.96 23.77
CA HIS A 118 -18.90 -7.34 22.43
C HIS A 118 -17.83 -7.81 21.43
N GLY A 119 -17.00 -8.79 21.78
CA GLY A 119 -16.04 -9.40 20.86
C GLY A 119 -14.70 -8.66 20.76
N TYR A 120 -14.37 -7.73 21.66
CA TYR A 120 -13.04 -7.12 21.68
C TYR A 120 -11.98 -8.13 22.13
N ARG A 121 -10.86 -8.15 21.39
CA ARG A 121 -9.77 -9.11 21.56
C ARG A 121 -8.41 -8.47 21.27
N LEU A 122 -7.33 -9.06 21.79
CA LEU A 122 -5.96 -8.69 21.46
C LEU A 122 -5.47 -9.55 20.29
N ALA A 123 -5.39 -8.99 19.09
CA ALA A 123 -5.03 -9.73 17.88
C ALA A 123 -3.72 -10.52 18.01
N CYS A 124 -2.79 -10.00 18.79
CA CYS A 124 -1.48 -10.59 19.03
C CYS A 124 -1.47 -11.77 20.02
N GLN A 125 -2.59 -12.08 20.66
CA GLN A 125 -2.75 -13.18 21.62
C GLN A 125 -3.88 -14.14 21.22
N THR A 126 -4.90 -13.63 20.51
CA THR A 126 -6.04 -14.42 20.07
C THR A 126 -5.67 -15.35 18.92
N GLN A 127 -5.88 -16.65 19.13
CA GLN A 127 -5.68 -17.70 18.13
C GLN A 127 -6.94 -17.96 17.32
N VAL A 128 -6.77 -18.34 16.05
CA VAL A 128 -7.85 -18.60 15.11
C VAL A 128 -8.19 -20.09 15.12
N HIS A 129 -9.40 -20.42 15.56
CA HIS A 129 -9.96 -21.78 15.58
C HIS A 129 -11.35 -21.87 14.92
N ASP A 130 -11.79 -20.79 14.27
CA ASP A 130 -13.06 -20.70 13.55
C ASP A 130 -12.90 -19.70 12.39
N ASN A 131 -13.85 -19.67 11.45
CA ASN A 131 -13.90 -18.63 10.43
C ASN A 131 -14.29 -17.30 11.07
N LEU A 132 -13.46 -16.28 10.90
CA LEU A 132 -13.64 -15.00 11.59
C LEU A 132 -13.89 -13.86 10.61
N VAL A 133 -14.81 -12.97 10.98
CA VAL A 133 -14.86 -11.61 10.44
C VAL A 133 -14.34 -10.67 11.51
N VAL A 134 -13.14 -10.14 11.28
CA VAL A 134 -12.41 -9.29 12.21
C VAL A 134 -12.51 -7.85 11.73
N TYR A 135 -13.17 -7.01 12.52
CA TYR A 135 -13.10 -5.57 12.35
C TYR A 135 -11.84 -5.06 13.05
N ILE A 136 -10.98 -4.37 12.29
CA ILE A 136 -9.81 -3.71 12.87
C ILE A 136 -10.18 -2.25 13.15
N PRO A 137 -10.21 -1.79 14.42
CA PRO A 137 -10.40 -0.38 14.72
C PRO A 137 -9.32 0.48 14.05
N PHE A 138 -9.70 1.66 13.60
CA PHE A 138 -8.80 2.59 12.93
C PHE A 138 -7.54 2.89 13.77
N GLN A 139 -7.70 3.05 15.09
CA GLN A 139 -6.60 3.32 16.03
C GLN A 139 -5.54 2.22 16.12
N THR A 140 -5.84 1.00 15.67
CA THR A 140 -4.94 -0.16 15.71
C THR A 140 -4.23 -0.42 14.38
N ARG A 141 -4.66 0.20 13.27
CA ARG A 141 -3.95 0.07 11.98
C ARG A 141 -2.70 0.94 11.98
N LEU A 142 -1.58 0.35 11.54
CA LEU A 142 -0.35 1.10 11.28
C LEU A 142 -0.39 1.86 9.95
N PHE A 143 -1.29 1.51 9.02
CA PHE A 143 -1.50 2.28 7.80
C PHE A 143 -2.63 3.31 7.89
N SER A 144 -2.28 4.52 7.46
CA SER A 144 -2.92 5.82 7.71
C SER A 144 -2.94 6.22 9.18
N GLN A 145 -1.78 6.58 9.74
CA GLN A 145 -1.83 7.64 10.74
C GLN A 145 -2.43 8.86 10.05
N LYS A 146 -3.75 9.03 10.21
CA LYS A 146 -4.41 10.34 10.17
C LYS A 146 -3.79 11.17 11.29
N ILE A 147 -2.55 11.61 11.13
CA ILE A 147 -1.98 12.67 11.95
C ILE A 147 -2.75 13.91 11.49
N LEU A 148 -3.83 14.22 12.22
CA LEU A 148 -4.78 15.31 11.98
C LEU A 148 -5.46 15.31 10.61
N ILE A 149 -6.62 14.65 10.50
CA ILE A 149 -7.57 14.89 9.39
C ILE A 149 -8.58 15.99 9.70
N ASP A 150 -8.61 16.50 10.93
CA ASP A 150 -9.43 17.67 11.25
C ASP A 150 -8.53 18.90 11.33
N ALA A 151 -8.01 19.33 10.18
CA ALA A 151 -7.66 20.72 10.04
C ALA A 151 -9.00 21.47 9.93
N GLN A 152 -9.55 21.89 11.06
CA GLN A 152 -10.59 22.92 11.08
C GLN A 152 -9.95 24.23 10.60
N GLY A 153 -9.71 24.29 9.30
CA GLY A 153 -9.19 25.47 8.62
C GLY A 153 -10.34 26.45 8.47
N GLN A 154 -10.13 27.68 8.94
CA GLN A 154 -10.97 28.77 8.48
C GLN A 154 -10.90 28.85 6.94
N PRO A 155 -11.97 29.28 6.25
CA PRO A 155 -11.90 29.55 4.83
C PRO A 155 -10.80 30.60 4.59
N VAL A 156 -9.67 30.15 4.05
CA VAL A 156 -8.57 31.00 3.62
C VAL A 156 -8.83 31.38 2.18
N GLN A 157 -8.61 32.65 1.83
CA GLN A 157 -8.62 33.06 0.43
C GLN A 157 -7.40 32.47 -0.26
N ILE A 158 -7.64 31.64 -1.27
CA ILE A 158 -6.59 30.86 -1.92
C ILE A 158 -6.14 31.58 -3.17
N GLU A 159 -4.86 31.91 -3.20
CA GLU A 159 -4.19 32.47 -4.36
C GLU A 159 -3.15 31.46 -4.84
N PRO A 160 -3.55 30.46 -5.66
CA PRO A 160 -2.62 29.45 -6.12
C PRO A 160 -1.61 30.08 -7.10
N VAL A 161 -0.36 29.64 -6.99
CA VAL A 161 0.72 30.05 -7.91
C VAL A 161 0.44 29.55 -9.32
N VAL A 162 -0.14 28.36 -9.45
CA VAL A 162 -0.62 27.81 -10.72
C VAL A 162 -2.04 28.27 -10.99
N LYS A 163 -2.24 28.96 -12.12
CA LYS A 163 -3.54 29.45 -12.55
C LYS A 163 -3.88 28.89 -13.93
N LYS A 164 -5.12 28.45 -14.09
CA LYS A 164 -5.64 27.92 -15.36
C LYS A 164 -6.81 28.76 -15.84
N PHE A 165 -6.77 29.18 -17.09
CA PHE A 165 -7.82 29.98 -17.72
C PHE A 165 -8.28 29.30 -18.99
N TYR A 166 -9.54 28.91 -19.05
CA TYR A 166 -10.13 28.47 -20.31
C TYR A 166 -10.36 29.70 -21.20
N LEU A 167 -9.92 29.60 -22.46
CA LEU A 167 -9.98 30.66 -23.43
C LEU A 167 -10.45 30.10 -24.78
N GLU A 168 -11.41 30.80 -25.37
CA GLU A 168 -11.77 30.68 -26.78
C GLU A 168 -11.26 31.93 -27.50
N ALA A 169 -10.06 31.84 -28.08
CA ALA A 169 -9.45 32.96 -28.78
C ALA A 169 -9.93 33.02 -30.25
N PRO A 170 -10.06 34.22 -30.84
CA PRO A 170 -10.35 34.34 -32.25
C PRO A 170 -9.20 33.79 -33.09
N SER A 171 -9.53 33.14 -34.21
CA SER A 171 -8.51 32.75 -35.18
C SER A 171 -7.83 33.99 -35.78
N PRO A 172 -6.52 33.94 -36.08
CA PRO A 172 -5.79 35.05 -36.69
C PRO A 172 -6.42 35.52 -38.00
N THR A 173 -6.39 36.83 -38.22
CA THR A 173 -6.95 37.46 -39.43
C THR A 173 -6.00 38.52 -39.96
N LEU A 174 -6.21 38.99 -41.20
CA LEU A 174 -5.42 40.10 -41.74
C LEU A 174 -5.59 41.40 -40.94
N SER A 175 -6.72 41.57 -40.26
CA SER A 175 -7.00 42.70 -39.36
C SER A 175 -6.38 42.55 -37.97
N ASP A 176 -6.03 41.33 -37.55
CA ASP A 176 -5.45 41.03 -36.25
C ASP A 176 -4.24 40.10 -36.41
N GLN A 177 -3.06 40.72 -36.47
CA GLN A 177 -1.77 40.08 -36.76
C GLN A 177 -0.91 39.95 -35.50
N ARG A 178 -1.53 39.87 -34.31
CA ARG A 178 -0.81 39.60 -33.06
C ARG A 178 -0.16 38.22 -33.12
N GLY A 179 0.97 38.06 -32.45
CA GLY A 179 1.60 36.76 -32.27
C GLY A 179 0.77 35.87 -31.34
N ASP A 180 0.97 34.56 -31.47
CA ASP A 180 0.25 33.54 -30.69
C ASP A 180 0.40 33.73 -29.18
N PHE A 181 1.59 34.18 -28.73
CA PHE A 181 1.84 34.47 -27.32
C PHE A 181 1.03 35.67 -26.84
N GLU A 182 1.06 36.78 -27.59
CA GLU A 182 0.30 37.99 -27.27
C GLU A 182 -1.20 37.70 -27.27
N LEU A 183 -1.70 36.96 -28.26
CA LEU A 183 -3.10 36.56 -28.37
C LEU A 183 -3.59 35.84 -27.11
N LEU A 184 -2.83 34.88 -26.60
CA LEU A 184 -3.20 34.12 -25.41
C LEU A 184 -3.13 34.95 -24.13
N VAL A 185 -2.03 35.67 -23.93
CA VAL A 185 -1.82 36.44 -22.69
C VAL A 185 -2.85 37.55 -22.58
N GLU A 186 -3.14 38.27 -23.67
CA GLU A 186 -4.19 39.29 -23.69
C GLU A 186 -5.59 38.67 -23.59
N GLY A 187 -5.81 37.49 -24.17
CA GLY A 187 -7.07 36.75 -24.09
C GLY A 187 -7.49 36.39 -22.66
N VAL A 188 -6.52 36.18 -21.77
CA VAL A 188 -6.77 35.95 -20.33
C VAL A 188 -6.73 37.24 -19.49
N GLY A 189 -6.68 38.41 -20.14
CA GLY A 189 -6.71 39.72 -19.48
C GLY A 189 -5.38 40.18 -18.87
N LEU A 190 -4.26 39.58 -19.29
CA LEU A 190 -2.91 39.91 -18.82
C LEU A 190 -2.12 40.68 -19.89
N LYS A 191 -1.01 41.31 -19.49
CA LYS A 191 -0.13 42.02 -20.43
C LYS A 191 1.05 41.13 -20.84
N PRO A 192 1.39 41.01 -22.13
CA PRO A 192 2.56 40.24 -22.58
C PRO A 192 3.87 40.64 -21.88
N SER A 193 4.04 41.91 -21.53
CA SER A 193 5.22 42.40 -20.81
C SER A 193 5.35 41.90 -19.37
N GLN A 194 4.28 41.32 -18.81
CA GLN A 194 4.25 40.78 -17.45
C GLN A 194 4.41 39.27 -17.43
N ILE A 195 4.37 38.60 -18.59
CA ILE A 195 4.42 37.15 -18.68
C ILE A 195 5.69 36.70 -19.39
N LYS A 196 6.36 35.72 -18.81
CA LYS A 196 7.52 35.04 -19.38
C LYS A 196 7.06 33.78 -20.09
N VAL A 197 7.83 33.35 -21.08
CA VAL A 197 7.65 32.06 -21.74
C VAL A 197 9.01 31.50 -22.11
N SER A 198 9.23 30.22 -21.82
CA SER A 198 10.45 29.54 -22.22
C SER A 198 10.49 29.35 -23.74
N LEU A 199 11.68 29.26 -24.34
CA LEU A 199 11.82 28.99 -25.77
C LEU A 199 11.19 27.65 -26.17
N GLU A 200 11.23 26.65 -25.28
CA GLU A 200 10.62 25.34 -25.51
C GLU A 200 9.10 25.45 -25.67
N HIS A 201 8.43 26.11 -24.71
CA HIS A 201 6.99 26.29 -24.75
C HIS A 201 6.58 27.16 -25.93
N LEU A 202 7.33 28.24 -26.22
CA LEU A 202 7.05 29.12 -27.35
C LEU A 202 7.10 28.38 -28.70
N ARG A 203 8.04 27.43 -28.88
CA ARG A 203 8.16 26.65 -30.11
C ARG A 203 7.00 25.68 -30.33
N GLN A 204 6.38 25.18 -29.27
CA GLN A 204 5.25 24.25 -29.35
C GLN A 204 3.90 24.97 -29.40
N LEU A 205 3.85 26.23 -28.96
CA LEU A 205 2.62 26.98 -28.76
C LEU A 205 1.76 27.09 -30.02
N SER A 206 2.39 27.47 -31.14
CA SER A 206 1.68 27.70 -32.41
C SER A 206 1.00 26.44 -32.92
N GLU A 207 1.70 25.31 -32.86
CA GLU A 207 1.14 24.02 -33.27
C GLU A 207 -0.06 23.63 -32.40
N LYS A 208 0.06 23.76 -31.07
CA LYS A 208 -1.04 23.46 -30.13
C LYS A 208 -2.26 24.33 -30.38
N LEU A 209 -2.07 25.62 -30.66
CA LEU A 209 -3.19 26.53 -30.95
C LEU A 209 -3.90 26.17 -32.25
N HIS A 210 -3.14 25.86 -33.30
CA HIS A 210 -3.72 25.49 -34.59
C HIS A 210 -4.52 24.17 -34.50
N GLN A 211 -3.99 23.17 -33.78
CA GLN A 211 -4.66 21.87 -33.62
C GLN A 211 -5.96 21.94 -32.81
N THR A 212 -6.06 22.93 -31.92
CA THR A 212 -7.21 23.12 -31.03
C THR A 212 -8.17 24.20 -31.53
N HIS A 213 -7.92 24.76 -32.72
CA HIS A 213 -8.67 25.90 -33.26
C HIS A 213 -8.76 27.07 -32.26
N TYR A 214 -7.64 27.36 -31.59
CA TYR A 214 -7.51 28.46 -30.63
C TYR A 214 -8.45 28.38 -29.41
N SER A 215 -8.98 27.18 -29.11
CA SER A 215 -9.80 26.92 -27.92
C SER A 215 -9.11 25.93 -26.99
N GLY A 216 -8.78 26.37 -25.78
CA GLY A 216 -8.06 25.54 -24.82
C GLY A 216 -7.82 26.24 -23.49
N THR A 217 -6.99 25.64 -22.65
CA THR A 217 -6.72 26.13 -21.31
C THR A 217 -5.29 26.64 -21.19
N VAL A 218 -5.14 27.93 -20.92
CA VAL A 218 -3.86 28.58 -20.64
C VAL A 218 -3.42 28.20 -19.22
N VAL A 219 -2.20 27.69 -19.07
CA VAL A 219 -1.61 27.30 -17.78
C VAL A 219 -0.47 28.23 -17.44
N LEU A 220 -0.63 28.99 -16.35
CA LEU A 220 0.39 29.90 -15.83
C LEU A 220 0.95 29.38 -14.51
N TYR A 221 2.25 29.56 -14.28
CA TYR A 221 2.88 29.46 -12.97
C TYR A 221 3.48 30.81 -12.61
N ALA A 222 2.93 31.47 -11.59
CA ALA A 222 3.23 32.86 -11.26
C ALA A 222 3.07 33.77 -12.50
N ASP A 223 4.18 34.28 -13.02
CA ASP A 223 4.29 35.16 -14.18
C ASP A 223 4.85 34.43 -15.42
N GLU A 224 4.79 33.10 -15.49
CA GLU A 224 5.31 32.31 -16.61
C GLU A 224 4.21 31.45 -17.26
N LEU A 225 4.14 31.50 -18.60
CA LEU A 225 3.35 30.59 -19.41
C LEU A 225 4.02 29.21 -19.45
N LEU A 226 3.38 28.24 -18.80
CA LEU A 226 3.85 26.86 -18.79
C LEU A 226 3.31 26.07 -19.96
N ASP A 227 2.01 26.15 -20.24
CA ASP A 227 1.42 25.36 -21.32
C ASP A 227 0.08 25.91 -21.82
N PHE A 228 -0.36 25.37 -22.95
CA PHE A 228 -1.70 25.49 -23.51
C PHE A 228 -2.31 24.08 -23.69
N GLU A 229 -3.25 23.72 -22.81
CA GLU A 229 -3.89 22.41 -22.77
C GLU A 229 -5.11 22.35 -23.71
N THR A 230 -5.36 21.18 -24.30
CA THR A 230 -6.54 20.95 -25.16
C THR A 230 -7.82 20.89 -24.33
N GLY A 231 -8.84 21.64 -24.74
CA GLY A 231 -10.15 21.66 -24.08
C GLY A 231 -10.16 22.47 -22.78
N ASN A 232 -11.27 22.36 -22.04
CA ASN A 232 -11.42 23.05 -20.75
C ASN A 232 -10.97 22.17 -19.59
N THR A 233 -9.79 22.47 -19.06
CA THR A 233 -9.17 21.81 -17.92
C THR A 233 -9.01 22.76 -16.73
N SER A 234 -9.68 23.92 -16.73
CA SER A 234 -9.55 24.93 -15.65
C SER A 234 -9.95 24.38 -14.28
N ASN A 235 -10.88 23.41 -14.26
CA ASN A 235 -11.31 22.73 -13.04
C ASN A 235 -10.35 21.61 -12.58
N GLN A 236 -9.37 21.24 -13.42
CA GLN A 236 -8.37 20.21 -13.15
C GLN A 236 -7.04 20.88 -12.76
N ASN A 237 -7.06 21.59 -11.64
CA ASN A 237 -5.91 22.30 -11.08
C ASN A 237 -5.60 21.75 -9.68
N PHE A 238 -4.53 20.95 -9.57
CA PHE A 238 -4.20 20.22 -8.35
C PHE A 238 -2.76 20.49 -7.94
N GLY A 239 -2.50 20.44 -6.64
CA GLY A 239 -1.18 20.57 -6.05
C GLY A 239 -0.94 19.47 -5.03
N ILE A 240 0.33 19.19 -4.73
CA ILE A 240 0.71 18.28 -3.66
C ILE A 240 1.48 19.06 -2.60
N ALA A 241 1.01 19.05 -1.36
CA ALA A 241 1.78 19.48 -0.21
C ALA A 241 2.54 18.28 0.36
N LEU A 242 3.87 18.37 0.42
CA LEU A 242 4.74 17.34 0.97
C LEU A 242 5.37 17.82 2.28
N ASP A 243 5.16 17.07 3.35
CA ASP A 243 5.89 17.21 4.61
C ASP A 243 6.90 16.07 4.71
N ILE A 244 8.18 16.41 4.68
CA ILE A 244 9.30 15.47 4.68
C ILE A 244 9.97 15.54 6.05
N GLY A 245 9.43 14.79 7.00
CA GLY A 245 10.03 14.59 8.30
C GLY A 245 11.16 13.56 8.28
N THR A 246 11.94 13.51 9.37
CA THR A 246 12.99 12.51 9.52
C THR A 246 12.42 11.09 9.54
N THR A 247 11.34 10.85 10.28
CA THR A 247 10.72 9.53 10.41
C THR A 247 9.63 9.28 9.38
N THR A 248 8.90 10.33 8.97
CA THR A 248 7.67 10.19 8.18
C THR A 248 7.68 11.16 7.02
N ILE A 249 7.21 10.69 5.87
CA ILE A 249 6.87 11.53 4.72
C ILE A 249 5.35 11.52 4.59
N VAL A 250 4.74 12.70 4.52
CA VAL A 250 3.31 12.89 4.31
C VAL A 250 3.10 13.68 3.03
N GLY A 251 2.12 13.27 2.23
CA GLY A 251 1.69 13.98 1.04
C GLY A 251 0.19 14.22 1.06
N VAL A 252 -0.23 15.43 0.73
CA VAL A 252 -1.64 15.83 0.61
C VAL A 252 -1.87 16.31 -0.81
N LEU A 253 -2.80 15.68 -1.51
CA LEU A 253 -3.32 16.17 -2.79
C LEU A 253 -4.40 17.22 -2.51
N ILE A 254 -4.27 18.40 -3.09
CA ILE A 254 -5.13 19.56 -2.84
C ILE A 254 -5.69 20.05 -4.19
N ASN A 255 -6.98 20.35 -4.24
CA ASN A 255 -7.57 21.11 -5.34
C ASN A 255 -7.20 22.59 -5.17
N LEU A 256 -6.44 23.13 -6.11
CA LEU A 256 -5.92 24.50 -6.02
C LEU A 256 -6.98 25.57 -6.28
N ASN A 257 -8.13 25.20 -6.86
CA ASN A 257 -9.21 26.15 -7.14
C ASN A 257 -10.03 26.50 -5.89
N ASN A 258 -10.15 25.57 -4.93
CA ASN A 258 -10.97 25.72 -3.73
C ASN A 258 -10.24 25.38 -2.42
N GLY A 259 -9.02 24.83 -2.49
CA GLY A 259 -8.21 24.43 -1.34
C GLY A 259 -8.56 23.11 -0.71
N GLU A 260 -9.50 22.40 -1.30
CA GLU A 260 -10.01 21.17 -0.71
C GLU A 260 -8.95 20.07 -0.77
N PRO A 261 -8.59 19.45 0.36
CA PRO A 261 -7.73 18.28 0.36
C PRO A 261 -8.51 17.08 -0.21
N LEU A 262 -8.05 16.55 -1.34
CA LEU A 262 -8.68 15.44 -2.05
C LEU A 262 -8.19 14.07 -1.56
N ALA A 263 -6.90 13.97 -1.20
CA ALA A 263 -6.31 12.73 -0.72
C ALA A 263 -5.12 12.99 0.20
N VAL A 264 -4.87 12.09 1.14
CA VAL A 264 -3.70 12.11 2.02
C VAL A 264 -3.04 10.75 1.98
N ALA A 265 -1.72 10.72 1.81
CA ALA A 265 -0.90 9.52 1.88
C ALA A 265 0.30 9.76 2.80
N SER A 266 0.73 8.74 3.53
CA SER A 266 1.91 8.82 4.40
C SER A 266 2.71 7.52 4.34
N ARG A 267 4.02 7.62 4.52
CA ARG A 267 4.92 6.47 4.68
C ARG A 267 6.08 6.80 5.60
N LEU A 268 6.75 5.77 6.12
CA LEU A 268 8.04 5.95 6.77
C LEU A 268 9.06 6.51 5.77
N ASN A 269 9.90 7.43 6.23
CA ASN A 269 10.96 7.99 5.42
C ASN A 269 12.02 6.91 5.14
N PRO A 270 12.30 6.54 3.87
CA PRO A 270 13.30 5.53 3.54
C PRO A 270 14.70 5.86 4.07
N GLN A 271 15.01 7.14 4.34
CA GLN A 271 16.30 7.54 4.92
C GLN A 271 16.57 6.97 6.32
N MET A 272 15.55 6.43 7.01
CA MET A 272 15.77 5.74 8.28
C MET A 272 16.72 4.54 8.15
N SER A 273 16.83 3.92 6.97
CA SER A 273 17.78 2.81 6.78
C SER A 273 19.25 3.24 6.82
N PHE A 274 19.54 4.55 6.72
CA PHE A 274 20.89 5.10 6.69
C PHE A 274 21.26 5.89 7.95
N GLY A 275 20.30 6.13 8.85
CA GLY A 275 20.48 6.83 10.12
C GLY A 275 19.14 7.17 10.77
N ASP A 276 19.03 6.97 12.07
CA ASP A 276 17.78 7.19 12.82
C ASP A 276 17.48 8.68 13.06
N ASP A 277 18.48 9.56 12.91
CA ASP A 277 18.37 11.01 13.10
C ASP A 277 19.08 11.80 11.98
N VAL A 278 18.98 13.13 12.01
CA VAL A 278 19.59 14.02 10.99
C VAL A 278 21.13 13.94 10.99
N ILE A 279 21.74 13.69 12.15
CA ILE A 279 23.21 13.71 12.32
C ILE A 279 23.84 12.43 11.79
N SER A 280 23.12 11.31 11.88
CA SER A 280 23.56 9.99 11.44
C SER A 280 23.29 9.70 9.95
N ARG A 281 22.59 10.61 9.24
CA ARG A 281 22.20 10.48 7.82
C ARG A 281 23.14 11.17 6.85
#